data_AF-A0A661CVE1-F1
#
_entry.id   AF-A0A661CVE1-F1
#
_cell.length_a   1.000
_cell.length_b   1.000
_cell.length_c   1.000
_cell.angle_alpha   90.00
_cell.angle_beta   90.00
_cell.angle_gamma   90.00
#
_symmetry.space_group_name_H-M   'P 1'
#
loop_
_entity.id
_entity.type
_entity.pdbx_description
1 polymer ?
#
loop_
_entity_poly.entity_id
_entity_poly.type
_entity_poly.pdbx_seq_one_letter_code
_entity_poly.pdbx_strand_id
1 'polypeptide(L)'
;MIYKVDIRTECEFTFNGVEGEFSLMFNFIYHEGRPAFISGLPENCYPEDPPEWEFENIQILNVIDQWIDLPDQYHETVNDALVNAMQEQIEILKQEGDF
;
A
#
# COMPACT_ATOMS: atom_id res chain seq x y z
N MET A 1 9.76 -1.19 -12.69
CA MET A 1 8.55 -0.50 -13.16
C MET A 1 7.93 0.29 -12.00
N ILE A 2 7.14 1.35 -12.25
CA ILE A 2 6.47 2.10 -11.19
C ILE A 2 4.97 1.79 -11.28
N TYR A 3 4.40 1.27 -10.19
CA TYR A 3 2.97 0.97 -10.11
C TYR A 3 2.32 1.90 -9.09
N LYS A 4 1.22 2.56 -9.50
CA LYS A 4 0.31 3.23 -8.56
C LYS A 4 -0.73 2.21 -8.14
N VAL A 5 -0.86 2.02 -6.83
CA VAL A 5 -1.74 1.01 -6.24
C VAL A 5 -2.71 1.72 -5.32
N ASP A 6 -3.99 1.61 -5.66
CA ASP A 6 -5.10 2.14 -4.88
C ASP A 6 -5.82 0.96 -4.23
N ILE A 7 -5.74 0.88 -2.90
CA ILE A 7 -6.37 -0.21 -2.13
C ILE A 7 -7.59 0.35 -1.43
N ARG A 8 -8.76 -0.22 -1.74
CA ARG A 8 -9.99 0.07 -1.01
C ARG A 8 -10.25 -1.04 0.01
N THR A 9 -10.47 -0.66 1.26
CA THR A 9 -10.89 -1.58 2.31
C THR A 9 -12.07 -1.02 3.09
N GLU A 10 -12.86 -1.91 3.68
CA GLU A 10 -13.95 -1.59 4.59
C GLU A 10 -13.49 -1.94 6.00
N CYS A 11 -13.54 -0.97 6.91
CA CYS A 11 -13.16 -1.16 8.30
C CYS A 11 -14.38 -1.02 9.19
N GLU A 12 -14.58 -2.02 10.02
CA GLU A 12 -15.54 -1.98 11.12
C GLU A 12 -14.94 -1.18 12.28
N PHE A 13 -15.72 -0.29 12.89
CA PHE A 13 -15.37 0.35 14.14
C PHE A 13 -16.49 0.23 15.16
N THR A 14 -16.10 0.24 16.42
CA THR A 14 -17.02 0.37 17.54
C THR A 14 -16.69 1.63 18.31
N PHE A 15 -17.57 2.62 18.27
CA PHE A 15 -17.42 3.85 19.06
C PHE A 15 -18.59 3.99 20.04
N ASN A 16 -18.29 3.98 21.33
CA ASN A 16 -19.30 4.05 22.41
C ASN A 16 -20.43 3.00 22.30
N GLY A 17 -20.13 1.80 21.81
CA GLY A 17 -21.11 0.72 21.64
C GLY A 17 -21.98 0.84 20.39
N VAL A 18 -21.69 1.81 19.51
CA VAL A 18 -22.25 1.87 18.17
C VAL A 18 -21.24 1.25 17.21
N GLU A 19 -21.66 0.17 16.57
CA GLU A 19 -20.94 -0.44 15.44
C GLU A 19 -21.23 0.36 14.17
N GLY A 20 -20.19 0.59 13.39
CA GLY A 20 -20.30 1.23 12.09
C GLY A 20 -19.20 0.75 11.17
N GLU A 21 -19.36 1.03 9.89
CA GLU A 21 -18.40 0.71 8.85
C GLU A 21 -17.96 2.02 8.19
N PHE A 22 -16.68 2.11 7.84
CA PHE A 22 -16.16 3.18 6.99
C PHE A 22 -15.28 2.58 5.89
N SER A 23 -15.39 3.14 4.70
CA SER A 23 -14.47 2.80 3.61
C SER A 23 -13.21 3.64 3.72
N LEU A 24 -12.06 2.97 3.58
CA LEU A 24 -10.76 3.58 3.43
C LEU A 24 -10.21 3.33 2.04
N MET A 25 -9.44 4.29 1.56
CA MET A 25 -8.63 4.17 0.36
C MET A 25 -7.18 4.51 0.71
N PHE A 26 -6.28 3.62 0.35
CA PHE A 26 -4.86 3.81 0.55
C PHE A 26 -4.17 3.92 -0.80
N ASN A 27 -3.40 4.99 -0.99
CA ASN A 27 -2.69 5.24 -2.22
C ASN A 27 -1.19 5.07 -1.98
N PHE A 28 -0.57 4.18 -2.75
CA PHE A 28 0.86 3.90 -2.67
C PHE A 28 1.49 3.81 -4.05
N ILE A 29 2.78 4.09 -4.08
CA ILE A 29 3.63 3.82 -5.23
C ILE A 29 4.53 2.65 -4.89
N TYR A 30 4.49 1.62 -5.74
CA TYR A 30 5.44 0.52 -5.71
C TYR A 30 6.51 0.74 -6.76
N HIS A 31 7.76 0.81 -6.31
CA HIS A 31 8.94 0.79 -7.15
C HIS A 31 9.45 -0.64 -7.20
N GLU A 32 9.24 -1.29 -8.34
CA GLU A 32 9.80 -2.61 -8.56
C GLU A 32 11.33 -2.50 -8.64
N GLY A 33 11.99 -3.26 -7.77
CA GLY A 33 13.43 -3.40 -7.75
C GLY A 33 13.97 -4.20 -8.93
N ARG A 34 15.29 -4.37 -9.00
CA ARG A 34 15.95 -5.21 -10.02
C ARG A 34 16.93 -6.18 -9.36
N PRO A 35 16.96 -7.46 -9.77
CA PRO A 35 17.93 -8.41 -9.24
C PRO A 35 19.35 -8.02 -9.63
N ALA A 36 20.33 -8.32 -8.78
CA ALA A 36 21.74 -8.13 -9.11
C ALA A 36 22.12 -8.93 -10.36
N PHE A 37 23.04 -8.37 -11.15
CA PHE A 37 23.70 -9.10 -12.21
C PHE A 37 25.19 -9.19 -11.92
N ILE A 38 25.65 -10.41 -11.64
CA ILE A 38 27.03 -10.69 -11.20
C ILE A 38 27.78 -11.64 -12.14
N SER A 39 27.26 -11.82 -13.36
CA SER A 39 27.81 -12.75 -14.35
C SER A 39 28.29 -12.01 -15.59
N GLY A 40 29.36 -12.48 -16.22
CA GLY A 40 29.91 -11.86 -17.44
C GLY A 40 31.04 -10.86 -17.17
N LEU A 41 31.22 -9.91 -18.10
CA LEU A 41 32.29 -8.90 -17.98
C LEU A 41 32.00 -7.93 -16.82
N PRO A 42 33.03 -7.45 -16.10
CA PRO A 42 32.85 -6.53 -14.98
C PRO A 42 32.04 -5.28 -15.32
N GLU A 43 32.10 -4.82 -16.57
CA GLU A 43 31.36 -3.66 -17.10
C GLU A 43 29.84 -3.87 -17.12
N ASN A 44 29.40 -5.13 -17.18
CA ASN A 44 27.98 -5.50 -17.20
C ASN A 44 27.44 -5.77 -15.79
N CYS A 45 28.30 -5.88 -14.78
CA CYS A 45 27.87 -6.18 -13.42
C CYS A 45 27.20 -4.96 -12.79
N TYR A 46 26.04 -5.16 -12.18
CA TYR A 46 25.34 -4.13 -11.41
C TYR A 46 24.75 -4.72 -10.13
N PRO A 47 24.69 -3.92 -9.04
CA PRO A 47 24.11 -4.35 -7.79
C PRO A 47 22.60 -4.53 -7.90
N GLU A 48 22.06 -5.31 -6.97
CA GLU A 48 20.63 -5.41 -6.74
C GLU A 48 20.08 -4.03 -6.38
N ASP A 49 18.89 -3.73 -6.89
CA ASP A 49 18.07 -2.59 -6.50
C ASP A 49 16.85 -3.18 -5.78
N PRO A 50 16.69 -2.98 -4.46
CA PRO A 50 15.57 -3.57 -3.73
C PRO A 50 14.23 -2.92 -4.15
N PRO A 51 13.11 -3.65 -4.05
CA PRO A 51 11.80 -3.04 -4.24
C PRO A 51 11.48 -2.06 -3.10
N GLU A 52 10.86 -0.93 -3.43
CA GLU A 52 10.53 0.14 -2.49
C GLU A 52 9.05 0.54 -2.55
N TRP A 53 8.51 1.00 -1.42
CA TRP A 53 7.15 1.51 -1.29
C TRP A 53 7.18 2.96 -0.85
N GLU A 54 6.43 3.80 -1.54
CA GLU A 54 6.19 5.18 -1.14
C GLU A 54 4.69 5.34 -0.83
N PHE A 55 4.40 5.75 0.39
CA PHE A 55 3.04 6.05 0.82
C PHE A 55 2.65 7.45 0.33
N GLU A 56 1.56 7.57 -0.43
CA GLU A 56 1.06 8.87 -0.91
C GLU A 56 0.03 9.44 0.09
N ASN A 57 -1.10 8.78 0.32
CA ASN A 57 -2.09 9.20 1.32
C ASN A 57 -3.02 8.06 1.80
N ILE A 58 -3.76 8.35 2.88
CA ILE A 58 -4.97 7.62 3.28
C ILE A 58 -6.15 8.56 3.06
N GLN A 59 -7.22 8.05 2.46
CA GLN A 59 -8.51 8.72 2.36
C GLN A 59 -9.60 7.91 3.05
N ILE A 60 -10.58 8.61 3.60
CA ILE A 60 -11.77 8.03 4.20
C ILE A 60 -13.01 8.52 3.45
N LEU A 61 -13.98 7.63 3.25
CA LEU A 61 -15.27 7.99 2.70
C LEU A 61 -16.10 8.64 3.81
N ASN A 62 -16.45 9.91 3.63
CA ASN A 62 -17.26 10.64 4.60
C ASN A 62 -18.76 10.34 4.44
N VAL A 63 -19.58 10.88 5.35
CA VAL A 63 -21.04 10.69 5.39
C VAL A 63 -21.81 11.30 4.22
N ILE A 64 -21.15 12.07 3.35
CA ILE A 64 -21.72 12.64 2.12
C ILE A 64 -21.12 11.99 0.87
N ASP A 65 -20.59 10.77 1.00
CA ASP A 65 -19.99 9.96 -0.06
C ASP A 65 -18.82 10.65 -0.79
N GLN A 66 -18.04 11.45 -0.06
CA GLN A 66 -16.82 12.08 -0.57
C GLN A 66 -15.58 11.51 0.10
N TRP A 67 -14.59 11.18 -0.71
CA TRP A 67 -13.25 10.83 -0.26
C TRP A 67 -12.54 12.07 0.24
N ILE A 68 -12.11 12.04 1.49
CA ILE A 68 -11.33 13.11 2.12
C ILE A 68 -10.06 12.51 2.70
N ASP A 69 -8.99 13.30 2.72
CA ASP A 69 -7.74 12.87 3.33
C ASP A 69 -7.96 12.62 4.83
N LEU A 70 -7.48 11.47 5.30
CA LEU A 70 -7.56 11.11 6.69
C LEU A 70 -6.65 12.06 7.48
N PRO A 71 -7.15 12.73 8.53
CA PRO A 71 -6.31 13.60 9.36
C PRO A 71 -5.19 12.80 10.04
N ASP A 72 -3.99 13.38 10.09
CA ASP A 72 -2.76 12.76 10.63
C ASP A 72 -2.94 12.14 12.03
N GLN A 73 -3.78 12.76 12.87
CA GLN A 73 -4.07 12.27 14.22
C GLN A 73 -4.72 10.89 14.27
N TYR A 74 -5.30 10.43 13.15
CA TYR A 74 -5.90 9.10 13.04
C TYR A 74 -4.97 8.10 12.34
N HIS A 75 -3.86 8.52 11.73
CA HIS A 75 -2.98 7.64 10.96
C HIS A 75 -2.47 6.46 11.81
N GLU A 76 -2.11 6.70 13.07
CA GLU A 76 -1.70 5.62 13.99
C GLU A 76 -2.80 4.58 14.22
N THR A 77 -4.07 5.00 14.24
CA THR A 77 -5.22 4.09 14.45
C THR A 77 -5.45 3.19 13.23
N VAL A 78 -5.09 3.68 12.04
CA VAL A 78 -5.31 2.97 10.77
C VAL A 78 -4.04 2.26 10.28
N ASN A 79 -2.91 2.46 10.96
CA ASN A 79 -1.61 1.94 10.55
C ASN A 79 -1.59 0.40 10.54
N ASP A 80 -2.25 -0.25 11.50
CA ASP A 80 -2.33 -1.72 11.53
C ASP A 80 -3.15 -2.26 10.35
N ALA A 81 -4.26 -1.58 10.02
CA ALA A 81 -5.08 -1.91 8.84
C ALA A 81 -4.33 -1.65 7.52
N LEU A 82 -3.54 -0.57 7.48
CA LEU A 82 -2.66 -0.20 6.38
C LEU A 82 -1.62 -1.30 6.10
N VAL A 83 -0.88 -1.71 7.14
CA VAL A 83 0.17 -2.73 7.02
C VAL A 83 -0.41 -4.06 6.57
N ASN A 84 -1.56 -4.46 7.11
CA ASN A 84 -2.22 -5.71 6.72
C ASN A 84 -2.69 -5.65 5.25
N ALA A 85 -3.32 -4.55 4.83
CA ALA A 85 -3.79 -4.38 3.45
C ALA A 85 -2.62 -4.35 2.44
N MET A 86 -1.50 -3.73 2.82
CA MET A 86 -0.27 -3.75 2.02
C MET A 86 0.31 -5.16 1.89
N GLN A 87 0.33 -5.94 2.98
CA GLN A 87 0.83 -7.32 2.97
C GLN A 87 -0.02 -8.23 2.09
N GLU A 88 -1.35 -8.10 2.17
CA GLU A 88 -2.27 -8.88 1.33
C GLU A 88 -2.07 -8.55 -0.16
N GLN A 89 -1.91 -7.27 -0.51
CA GLN A 89 -1.61 -6.90 -1.89
C GLN A 89 -0.24 -7.35 -2.37
N ILE A 90 0.77 -7.41 -1.49
CA ILE A 90 2.06 -8.00 -1.81
C ILE A 90 1.89 -9.48 -2.20
N GLU A 91 1.03 -10.22 -1.50
CA GLU A 91 0.79 -11.62 -1.81
C GLU A 91 0.04 -11.79 -3.14
N ILE A 92 -0.94 -10.92 -3.42
CA ILE A 92 -1.68 -10.92 -4.69
C ILE A 92 -0.73 -10.58 -5.86
N LEU A 93 0.04 -9.50 -5.76
CA LEU A 93 1.00 -9.10 -6.80
C LEU A 93 2.07 -10.17 -7.05
N LYS A 94 2.50 -10.90 -6.01
CA LYS A 94 3.42 -12.03 -6.16
C LYS A 94 2.79 -13.26 -6.81
N GLN A 95 1.50 -13.49 -6.60
CA GLN A 95 0.76 -14.63 -7.15
C GLN A 95 0.29 -14.40 -8.60
N GLU A 96 -0.05 -13.16 -8.95
CA GLU A 96 -0.50 -12.79 -10.30
C GLU A 96 0.62 -12.75 -11.34
N GLY A 97 1.88 -12.85 -10.91
CA GLY A 97 2.96 -13.43 -11.72
C GLY A 97 3.08 -12.91 -13.15
N ASP A 98 3.26 -11.60 -13.32
CA ASP A 98 4.06 -11.06 -14.43
C ASP A 98 5.33 -10.45 -13.80
N PHE A 99 6.21 -11.34 -13.34
CA PHE A 99 7.63 -11.11 -13.05
C PHE A 99 8.45 -12.14 -13.85
#